data_AF-K0KR42-F1
#
_entry.id   AF-K0KR42-F1
#
_cell.length_a   1.000
_cell.length_b   1.000
_cell.length_c   1.000
_cell.angle_alpha   90.00
_cell.angle_beta   90.00
_cell.angle_gamma   90.00
#
_symmetry.space_group_name_H-M   'P 1'
#
loop_
_entity.id
_entity.type
_entity.pdbx_description
1 polymer ?
#
loop_
_entity_poly.entity_id
_entity_poly.type
_entity_poly.pdbx_seq_one_letter_code
_entity_poly.pdbx_strand_id
1 'polypeptide(L)'
;MPAVKEELETIVTKVITGFKDSSIDEVSSSITNLILKELQPKTVDYKIIINASIVNKKIKDEVKQTAGYLYTDSTDGYYTLKFDLKEDYDLILNVIYVK
;
A
#
# COMPACT_ATOMS: atom_id res chain seq x y z
N MET A 1 -15.64 4.62 -8.29
CA MET A 1 -14.39 5.01 -8.99
C MET A 1 -13.22 4.54 -8.13
N PRO A 2 -12.06 4.17 -8.69
CA PRO A 2 -10.88 3.85 -7.88
C PRO A 2 -10.53 5.02 -6.96
N ALA A 3 -9.97 4.74 -5.79
CA ALA A 3 -9.53 5.82 -4.90
C ALA A 3 -8.40 6.59 -5.58
N VAL A 4 -8.45 7.92 -5.48
CA VAL A 4 -7.42 8.79 -6.04
C VAL A 4 -6.16 8.74 -5.16
N LYS A 5 -5.01 9.09 -5.74
CA LYS A 5 -3.70 9.02 -5.09
C LYS A 5 -3.67 9.70 -3.71
N GLU A 6 -4.22 10.90 -3.59
CA GLU A 6 -4.22 11.69 -2.34
C GLU A 6 -5.01 11.00 -1.21
N GLU A 7 -6.09 10.31 -1.56
CA GLU A 7 -6.89 9.55 -0.62
C GLU A 7 -6.14 8.31 -0.12
N LEU A 8 -5.42 7.62 -1.03
CA LEU A 8 -4.53 6.52 -0.66
C LEU A 8 -3.42 7.00 0.29
N GLU A 9 -2.76 8.11 -0.02
CA GLU A 9 -1.72 8.69 0.84
C GLU A 9 -2.26 9.02 2.24
N THR A 10 -3.48 9.58 2.32
CA THR A 10 -4.14 9.88 3.60
C THR A 10 -4.43 8.62 4.40
N ILE A 11 -5.02 7.59 3.77
CA ILE A 11 -5.36 6.32 4.42
C ILE A 11 -4.09 5.62 4.93
N VAL A 12 -3.07 5.52 4.08
CA VAL A 12 -1.84 4.80 4.43
C VAL A 12 -1.07 5.54 5.52
N THR A 13 -1.01 6.87 5.47
CA THR A 13 -0.38 7.68 6.52
C THR A 13 -1.08 7.48 7.88
N LYS A 14 -2.42 7.44 7.89
CA LYS A 14 -3.21 7.14 9.10
C LYS A 14 -2.87 5.76 9.65
N VAL A 15 -2.81 4.74 8.80
CA VAL A 15 -2.47 3.36 9.19
C VAL A 15 -1.05 3.27 9.75
N ILE A 16 -0.06 3.85 9.07
CA ILE A 16 1.35 3.87 9.50
C ILE A 16 1.50 4.55 10.87
N THR A 17 0.82 5.69 11.05
CA THR A 17 0.86 6.42 12.33
C THR A 17 0.34 5.58 13.48
N GLY A 18 -0.67 4.73 13.24
CA GLY A 18 -1.21 3.79 14.23
C GLY A 18 -0.22 2.72 14.69
N PHE A 19 0.86 2.48 13.94
CA PHE A 19 1.90 1.49 14.23
C PHE A 19 3.18 2.08 14.83
N LYS A 20 3.14 3.33 15.29
CA LYS A 20 4.32 4.05 15.81
C LYS A 20 5.11 3.22 16.82
N ASP A 21 4.41 2.55 17.74
CA ASP A 21 5.01 1.78 18.83
C ASP A 21 5.07 0.27 18.57
N SER A 22 4.59 -0.21 17.42
CA SER A 22 4.58 -1.64 17.06
C SER A 22 5.91 -2.11 16.49
N SER A 23 6.18 -3.41 16.61
CA SER A 23 7.31 -4.07 15.94
C SER A 23 7.09 -4.18 14.43
N ILE A 24 8.16 -4.32 13.65
CA ILE A 24 8.05 -4.51 12.18
C ILE A 24 7.28 -5.79 11.83
N ASP A 25 7.42 -6.85 12.62
CA ASP A 25 6.71 -8.11 12.41
C ASP A 25 5.19 -7.91 12.56
N GLU A 26 4.76 -7.21 13.61
CA GLU A 26 3.35 -6.86 13.80
C GLU A 26 2.80 -6.03 12.63
N VAL A 27 3.57 -5.01 12.20
CA VAL A 27 3.19 -4.18 11.05
C VAL A 27 3.04 -5.05 9.80
N SER A 28 4.03 -5.89 9.50
CA SER A 28 4.06 -6.73 8.30
C SER A 28 2.84 -7.66 8.21
N SER A 29 2.41 -8.19 9.35
CA SER A 29 1.27 -9.11 9.45
C SER A 29 -0.09 -8.44 9.28
N SER A 30 -0.17 -7.12 9.52
CA SER A 30 -1.46 -6.42 9.70
C SER A 30 -1.71 -5.30 8.71
N ILE A 31 -0.66 -4.67 8.16
CA ILE A 31 -0.78 -3.42 7.39
C ILE A 31 -1.69 -3.55 6.16
N THR A 32 -1.56 -4.63 5.40
CA THR A 32 -2.37 -4.89 4.21
C THR A 32 -3.86 -4.97 4.56
N ASN A 33 -4.20 -5.68 5.64
CA ASN A 33 -5.59 -5.87 6.07
C ASN A 33 -6.22 -4.55 6.54
N LEU A 34 -5.46 -3.71 7.24
CA LEU A 34 -5.94 -2.41 7.71
C LEU A 34 -6.17 -1.43 6.54
N ILE A 35 -5.24 -1.37 5.59
CA ILE A 35 -5.41 -0.55 4.38
C ILE A 35 -6.62 -1.04 3.58
N LEU A 36 -6.76 -2.36 3.39
CA LEU A 36 -7.91 -2.93 2.69
C LEU A 36 -9.24 -2.57 3.36
N LYS A 37 -9.31 -2.67 4.69
CA LYS A 37 -10.51 -2.33 5.47
C LYS A 37 -10.93 -0.87 5.30
N GLU A 38 -9.97 0.07 5.22
CA GLU A 38 -10.26 1.49 5.00
C GLU A 38 -10.67 1.77 3.55
N LEU A 39 -10.14 1.04 2.57
CA LEU A 39 -10.44 1.22 1.14
C LEU A 39 -11.77 0.59 0.68
N GLN A 40 -12.13 -0.56 1.25
CA GLN A 40 -13.33 -1.31 0.85
C GLN A 40 -14.63 -0.47 0.82
N PRO A 41 -14.96 0.36 1.82
CA PRO A 41 -16.20 1.16 1.78
C PRO A 41 -16.18 2.26 0.71
N LYS A 42 -15.01 2.64 0.19
CA LYS A 42 -14.81 3.72 -0.78
C LYS A 42 -14.76 3.22 -2.23
N THR A 43 -14.55 1.92 -2.43
CA THR A 43 -14.27 1.32 -3.74
C THR A 43 -15.11 0.06 -4.00
N VAL A 44 -16.38 0.12 -3.60
CA VAL A 44 -17.32 -1.01 -3.60
C VAL A 44 -17.54 -1.71 -4.95
N ASP A 45 -17.28 -1.02 -6.06
CA ASP A 45 -17.45 -1.56 -7.42
C ASP A 45 -16.18 -2.22 -7.98
N TYR A 46 -15.12 -2.36 -7.16
CA TYR A 46 -13.82 -2.85 -7.59
C TYR A 46 -13.34 -3.98 -6.68
N LYS A 47 -12.69 -4.97 -7.28
CA LYS A 47 -11.79 -5.89 -6.56
C LYS A 47 -10.49 -5.13 -6.28
N ILE A 48 -9.98 -5.24 -5.07
CA ILE A 48 -8.78 -4.53 -4.62
C ILE A 48 -7.68 -5.54 -4.36
N ILE A 49 -6.53 -5.35 -5.00
CA ILE A 49 -5.30 -6.10 -4.70
C ILE A 49 -4.35 -5.12 -4.02
N ILE A 50 -3.79 -5.53 -2.88
CA ILE A 50 -2.82 -4.73 -2.13
C ILE A 50 -1.58 -5.58 -1.91
N ASN A 51 -0.43 -5.06 -2.32
CA ASN A 51 0.88 -5.62 -2.03
C ASN A 51 1.70 -4.61 -1.24
N ALA A 52 2.09 -4.98 -0.03
CA ALA A 52 2.91 -4.18 0.87
C ALA A 52 4.28 -4.83 1.03
N SER A 53 5.33 -4.14 0.59
CA SER A 53 6.71 -4.57 0.79
C SER A 53 7.35 -3.68 1.86
N ILE A 54 7.83 -4.29 2.94
CA ILE A 54 8.63 -3.59 3.94
C ILE A 54 10.10 -3.76 3.58
N VAL A 55 10.80 -2.64 3.46
CA VAL A 55 12.19 -2.59 3.01
C VAL A 55 13.05 -2.06 4.13
N ASN A 56 14.08 -2.81 4.52
CA ASN A 56 15.10 -2.34 5.45
C ASN A 56 16.12 -1.47 4.69
N LYS A 57 16.16 -0.17 5.00
CA LYS A 57 17.04 0.82 4.38
C LYS A 57 18.53 0.50 4.57
N LYS A 58 18.89 -0.26 5.61
CA LYS A 58 20.29 -0.62 5.91
C LYS A 58 20.87 -1.66 4.95
N ILE A 59 20.04 -2.35 4.17
CA ILE A 59 20.47 -3.50 3.38
C ILE A 59 20.88 -3.11 1.94
N LYS A 60 20.52 -1.92 1.44
CA LYS A 60 21.02 -1.24 0.21
C LYS A 60 20.24 0.06 -0.04
N ASP A 61 20.86 1.02 -0.74
CA ASP A 61 20.31 2.38 -0.91
C ASP A 61 19.12 2.50 -1.89
N GLU A 62 19.00 1.60 -2.88
CA GLU A 62 17.92 1.67 -3.87
C GLU A 62 17.08 0.38 -3.93
N VAL A 63 15.77 0.55 -3.75
CA VAL A 63 14.78 -0.49 -4.03
C VAL A 63 13.81 0.00 -5.09
N LYS A 64 13.65 -0.80 -6.14
CA LYS A 64 12.66 -0.61 -7.19
C LYS A 64 11.71 -1.79 -7.16
N GLN A 65 10.41 -1.50 -7.14
CA GLN A 65 9.36 -2.49 -7.29
C GLN A 65 8.50 -2.11 -8.47
N THR A 66 8.21 -3.09 -9.32
CA THR A 66 7.25 -2.98 -10.42
C THR A 66 6.18 -4.04 -10.22
N ALA A 67 4.93 -3.68 -10.47
CA ALA A 67 3.86 -4.65 -10.64
C ALA A 67 3.23 -4.43 -12.02
N GLY A 68 2.91 -5.52 -12.70
CA GLY A 68 2.27 -5.51 -14.00
C GLY A 68 1.26 -6.63 -14.09
N TYR A 69 0.25 -6.44 -14.93
CA TYR A 69 -0.85 -7.39 -15.14
C TYR A 69 -0.93 -7.74 -16.62
N LEU A 70 -1.34 -8.97 -16.91
CA LEU A 70 -1.47 -9.48 -18.28
C LEU A 70 -2.77 -9.04 -18.97
N TYR A 71 -3.69 -8.42 -18.21
CA TYR A 71 -4.99 -7.96 -18.67
C TYR A 71 -5.16 -6.51 -18.22
N THR A 72 -5.66 -5.66 -19.12
CA THR A 72 -5.92 -4.24 -18.84
C THR A 72 -7.34 -3.91 -19.27
N ASP A 73 -8.23 -3.64 -18.32
CA ASP A 73 -9.44 -2.85 -18.59
C ASP A 73 -9.08 -1.36 -18.47
N SER A 74 -9.65 -0.49 -19.32
CA SER A 74 -9.36 0.95 -19.26
C SER A 74 -9.87 1.60 -17.97
N THR A 75 -10.71 0.90 -17.21
CA THR A 75 -11.24 1.33 -15.93
C THR A 75 -10.47 0.82 -14.71
N ASP A 76 -9.45 -0.03 -14.93
CA ASP A 76 -8.54 -0.48 -13.87
C ASP A 76 -7.65 0.67 -13.39
N GLY A 77 -7.29 0.65 -12.10
CA GLY A 77 -6.44 1.65 -11.47
C GLY A 77 -5.20 1.01 -10.86
N TYR A 78 -4.05 1.67 -11.00
CA TYR A 78 -2.78 1.21 -10.43
C TYR A 78 -2.02 2.34 -9.77
N TYR A 79 -1.63 2.15 -8.52
CA TYR A 79 -0.78 3.08 -7.77
C TYR A 79 0.36 2.35 -7.09
N THR A 80 1.59 2.83 -7.29
CA THR A 80 2.76 2.50 -6.46
C THR A 80 3.10 3.71 -5.62
N LEU A 81 3.14 3.53 -4.32
CA LEU A 81 3.43 4.57 -3.33
C LEU A 81 4.56 4.11 -2.42
N LYS A 82 5.39 5.05 -1.98
CA LYS A 82 6.48 4.82 -1.03
C LYS A 82 6.25 5.70 0.20
N PHE A 83 6.38 5.11 1.38
CA PHE A 83 6.23 5.79 2.67
C PHE A 83 7.38 5.46 3.61
N ASP A 84 7.78 6.43 4.43
CA ASP A 84 8.61 6.16 5.59
C ASP A 84 7.77 5.43 6.65
N LEU A 85 8.16 4.21 7.00
CA LEU A 85 7.45 3.41 7.99
C LEU A 85 8.04 3.60 9.40
N LYS A 86 9.36 3.54 9.50
CA LYS A 86 10.19 3.82 10.68
C LYS A 86 11.54 4.37 10.21
N GLU A 87 12.40 4.79 11.13
CA GLU A 87 13.73 5.35 10.82
C GLU A 87 14.50 4.50 9.78
N ASP A 88 14.52 3.18 9.99
CA ASP A 88 15.27 2.23 9.17
C ASP A 88 14.42 1.51 8.10
N TYR A 89 13.12 1.81 7.98
CA TYR A 89 12.22 1.02 7.14
C TYR A 89 11.34 1.87 6.23
N ASP A 90 11.30 1.48 4.96
CA ASP A 90 10.34 1.97 3.98
C ASP A 90 9.18 0.98 3.81
N LEU A 91 8.00 1.51 3.53
CA LEU A 91 6.88 0.75 2.98
C LEU A 91 6.74 1.10 1.50
N ILE A 92 6.78 0.10 0.63
CA ILE A 92 6.37 0.21 -0.76
C ILE A 92 5.00 -0.47 -0.90
N LEU A 93 4.00 0.31 -1.28
CA LEU A 93 2.63 -0.15 -1.43
C LEU A 93 2.23 -0.13 -2.90
N ASN A 94 1.72 -1.25 -3.40
CA ASN A 94 1.05 -1.33 -4.68
C ASN A 94 -0.44 -1.59 -4.44
N VAL A 95 -1.29 -0.70 -4.94
CA VAL A 95 -2.74 -0.82 -4.86
C VAL A 95 -3.30 -0.91 -6.27
N ILE A 96 -4.09 -1.95 -6.52
CA ILE A 96 -4.68 -2.22 -7.82
C ILE A 96 -6.18 -2.36 -7.65
N TYR A 97 -6.90 -1.65 -8.50
CA TYR A 97 -8.35 -1.71 -8.63
C TYR A 97 -8.67 -2.43 -9.92
N VAL A 98 -9.38 -3.56 -9.82
CA VAL A 98 -9.81 -4.37 -10.95
C VAL A 98 -11.33 -4.40 -10.98
N LYS A 99 -11.94 -4.10 -12.13
CA LYS A 99 -13.39 -4.15 -12.29
C LYS A 99 -13.90 -5.56 -12.65
#